data_AF-A0ABD1ICN4-F1
#
_entry.id   AF-A0ABD1ICN4-F1
#
_cell.length_a   1.000
_cell.length_b   1.000
_cell.length_c   1.000
_cell.angle_alpha   90.00
_cell.angle_beta   90.00
_cell.angle_gamma   90.00
#
_symmetry.space_group_name_H-M   'P 1'
#
loop_
_entity.id
_entity.type
_entity.pdbx_description
1 polymer ?
#
loop_
_entity_poly.entity_id
_entity_poly.type
_entity_poly.pdbx_seq_one_letter_code
_entity_poly.pdbx_strand_id
1 'polypeptide(L)' 'MAELVLRRVLFPGNSEIQQLSYMRFSLGPELRTMLSVSAPMLSGAGLDLLLSLLAFDPNNRITADNAIRHPWFLEL' A
#
# COMPACT_ATOMS: atom_id res chain seq x y z
N MET A 1 6.85 3.73 1.66
CA MET A 1 5.57 4.42 1.94
C MET A 1 4.73 3.67 2.97
N ALA A 2 4.30 2.43 2.70
CA ALA A 2 3.47 1.63 3.63
C ALA A 2 4.03 1.55 5.06
N GLU A 3 5.31 1.23 5.21
CA GLU A 3 5.96 1.14 6.53
C GLU A 3 6.02 2.47 7.26
N LEU A 4 6.29 3.56 6.55
CA LEU A 4 6.35 4.91 7.12
C LEU A 4 4.97 5.35 7.64
N VAL A 5 3.93 5.02 6.89
CA VAL A 5 2.53 5.30 7.24
C VAL A 5 2.08 4.45 8.44
N LEU A 6 2.42 3.16 8.44
CA LEU A 6 1.98 2.21 9.46
C LEU A 6 2.88 2.16 10.69
N ARG A 7 4.06 2.81 10.65
CA ARG A 7 5.13 2.72 11.66
C ARG A 7 5.56 1.28 12.00
N ARG A 8 5.30 0.34 11.09
CA ARG A 8 5.66 -1.08 11.19
C ARG A 8 5.80 -1.68 9.80
N VAL A 9 6.59 -2.75 9.70
CA VAL A 9 6.74 -3.51 8.45
C VAL A 9 5.38 -4.10 8.05
N LEU A 10 4.99 -3.87 6.79
CA LEU A 10 3.71 -4.35 6.25
C LEU A 10 3.70 -5.88 6.04
N PHE A 11 4.83 -6.45 5.62
CA PHE A 11 4.99 -7.88 5.38
C PHE A 11 6.20 -8.41 6.17
N PRO A 12 6.02 -8.78 7.45
CA PRO A 12 7.11 -9.22 8.30
C PRO A 12 7.38 -10.73 8.15
N GLY A 13 7.59 -11.21 6.92
CA GLY A 13 7.90 -12.62 6.64
C GLY A 13 9.36 -12.97 6.96
N ASN A 14 9.59 -14.03 7.73
CA ASN A 14 10.90 -14.61 8.04
C ASN A 14 11.29 -15.79 7.12
N SER A 15 10.42 -16.13 6.17
CA SER A 15 10.62 -17.14 5.11
C SER A 15 9.77 -16.77 3.89
N GLU A 16 10.11 -17.29 2.71
CA GLU A 16 9.36 -17.01 1.48
C GLU A 16 7.87 -17.37 1.60
N ILE A 17 7.56 -18.53 2.19
CA ILE A 17 6.17 -18.97 2.40
C ILE A 17 5.44 -18.02 3.35
N GLN A 18 6.10 -17.59 4.43
CA GLN A 18 5.50 -16.65 5.37
C GLN A 18 5.29 -15.27 4.71
N GLN A 19 6.25 -14.79 3.93
CA GLN A 19 6.14 -13.54 3.17
C GLN A 19 4.99 -13.59 2.15
N LEU A 20 4.88 -14.67 1.38
CA LEU A 20 3.79 -14.89 0.42
C LEU A 20 2.44 -14.96 1.12
N SER A 21 2.38 -15.60 2.29
CA SER A 21 1.18 -15.67 3.12
C SER A 21 0.74 -14.28 3.58
N TYR A 22 1.69 -13.46 4.05
CA TYR A 22 1.42 -12.06 4.41
C TYR A 22 0.95 -11.25 3.21
N MET A 23 1.61 -11.34 2.05
CA MET A 23 1.19 -10.62 0.85
C MET A 23 -0.22 -11.02 0.41
N ARG A 24 -0.52 -12.33 0.37
CA ARG A 24 -1.85 -12.82 -0.03
C ARG A 24 -2.94 -12.39 0.94
N PHE A 25 -2.69 -12.45 2.24
CA PHE A 25 -3.67 -12.10 3.26
C PHE A 25 -3.88 -10.59 3.36
N SER A 26 -2.78 -9.82 3.34
CA SER A 26 -2.83 -8.37 3.54
C SER A 26 -3.16 -7.59 2.29
N LEU A 27 -2.85 -8.06 1.06
CA LEU A 27 -3.20 -7.39 -0.20
C LEU A 27 -4.60 -7.74 -0.71
N GLY A 28 -5.41 -8.44 0.09
CA GLY A 28 -6.79 -8.77 -0.22
C GLY A 28 -7.76 -7.56 -0.13
N PRO A 29 -9.07 -7.80 -0.32
CA PRO A 29 -10.10 -6.74 -0.24
C PRO A 29 -10.13 -6.00 1.10
N GLU A 30 -9.58 -6.60 2.16
CA GLU A 30 -9.47 -6.03 3.50
C GLU A 30 -8.35 -4.99 3.64
N LEU A 31 -7.39 -4.94 2.70
CA LEU A 31 -6.24 -4.01 2.74
C LEU A 31 -6.72 -2.57 2.90
N ARG A 32 -7.72 -2.18 2.10
CA ARG A 32 -8.25 -0.81 2.09
C ARG A 32 -8.83 -0.44 3.44
N THR A 33 -9.64 -1.32 4.02
CA THR A 33 -10.24 -1.10 5.35
C THR A 33 -9.17 -1.03 6.43
N MET A 34 -8.19 -1.95 6.41
CA MET A 34 -7.09 -1.95 7.37
C MET A 34 -6.27 -0.67 7.29
N LEU A 35 -5.94 -0.19 6.09
CA LEU A 35 -5.18 1.05 5.88
C LEU A 35 -5.98 2.27 6.34
N SER A 36 -7.27 2.36 6.03
CA SER A 36 -8.12 3.48 6.49
C SER A 36 -8.19 3.59 8.02
N VAL A 37 -8.16 2.45 8.73
CA VAL A 37 -8.16 2.43 10.20
C VAL A 37 -6.78 2.69 10.78
N SER A 38 -5.74 2.10 10.19
CA SER A 38 -4.37 2.14 10.73
C SER A 38 -3.62 3.43 10.36
N ALA A 39 -4.09 4.16 9.35
CA ALA A 39 -3.46 5.36 8.84
C ALA A 39 -4.46 6.53 8.74
N PRO A 40 -5.02 7.01 9.87
CA PRO A 40 -6.04 8.06 9.88
C PRO A 40 -5.52 9.41 9.33
N MET A 41 -4.19 9.58 9.24
CA MET A 41 -3.54 10.77 8.67
C MET A 41 -3.43 10.71 7.14
N LEU A 42 -3.76 9.57 6.52
CA LEU A 42 -3.66 9.39 5.08
C LEU A 42 -4.91 9.98 4.41
N SER A 43 -4.71 10.94 3.51
CA SER A 43 -5.78 11.48 2.67
C SER A 43 -6.34 10.40 1.73
N GLY A 44 -7.49 10.70 1.11
CA GLY A 44 -8.06 9.84 0.09
C GLY A 44 -7.09 9.57 -1.07
N ALA A 45 -6.36 10.58 -1.53
CA ALA A 45 -5.35 10.40 -2.58
C ALA A 45 -4.11 9.63 -2.08
N GLY A 46 -3.73 9.79 -0.82
CA GLY A 46 -2.63 9.01 -0.24
C GLY A 46 -2.97 7.53 -0.15
N LEU A 47 -4.22 7.21 0.21
CA LEU A 47 -4.72 5.85 0.20
C LEU A 47 -4.76 5.26 -1.21
N ASP A 48 -5.22 6.03 -2.18
CA ASP A 48 -5.28 5.62 -3.59
C ASP A 48 -3.89 5.31 -4.17
N LEU A 49 -2.91 6.20 -3.92
CA LEU A 49 -1.52 5.99 -4.33
C LEU A 49 -0.94 4.74 -3.68
N LEU A 50 -1.15 4.57 -2.38
CA LEU A 50 -0.62 3.43 -1.62
C LEU A 50 -1.20 2.10 -2.13
N LEU A 51 -2.50 2.05 -2.42
CA LEU A 51 -3.16 0.87 -2.99
C LEU A 51 -2.64 0.57 -4.40
N SER A 52 -2.44 1.60 -5.22
CA SER A 52 -1.91 1.46 -6.59
C SER A 52 -0.46 0.97 -6.62
N LEU A 53 0.36 1.36 -5.64
CA LEU A 53 1.72 0.84 -5.44
C LEU A 53 1.73 -0.61 -4.94
N LEU A 54 0.74 -0.98 -4.14
CA LEU A 54 0.58 -2.31 -3.53
C LEU A 54 -0.25 -3.27 -4.39
N ALA A 55 -0.56 -2.92 -5.64
CA ALA A 55 -1.29 -3.80 -6.55
C ALA A 55 -0.63 -5.18 -6.65
N PHE A 56 -1.43 -6.21 -6.38
CA PHE A 56 -0.98 -7.61 -6.38
C PHE A 56 -0.58 -8.06 -7.78
N ASP A 57 -1.43 -7.78 -8.78
CA ASP A 57 -1.08 -7.97 -10.19
C ASP A 57 -0.09 -6.87 -10.63
N PRO A 58 1.12 -7.22 -11.07
CA PRO A 58 2.11 -6.24 -11.51
C PRO A 58 1.63 -5.39 -12.70
N ASN A 59 0.73 -5.90 -13.55
CA ASN A 59 0.19 -5.15 -14.68
C ASN A 59 -0.77 -4.02 -14.24
N ASN A 60 -1.36 -4.17 -13.05
CA ASN A 60 -2.22 -3.16 -12.44
C ASN A 60 -1.44 -2.20 -11.52
N ARG A 61 -0.13 -2.41 -11.34
CA ARG A 61 0.71 -1.57 -10.49
C ARG A 61 1.05 -0.27 -11.20
N ILE A 62 0.84 0.84 -10.51
CA ILE A 62 1.22 2.15 -11.03
C ILE A 62 2.72 2.21 -11.35
N THR A 63 3.06 2.81 -12.49
CA THR A 63 4.45 3.05 -12.89
C THR A 63 5.08 4.15 -12.05
N ALA A 64 6.41 4.18 -11.96
CA ALA A 64 7.12 5.23 -11.23
C ALA A 64 6.84 6.64 -11.79
N ASP A 65 6.76 6.79 -13.12
CA ASP A 65 6.44 8.09 -13.77
C ASP A 65 5.01 8.55 -13.46
N ASN A 66 4.04 7.63 -13.41
CA ASN A 66 2.67 7.98 -13.03
C ASN A 66 2.56 8.27 -11.52
N ALA A 67 3.31 7.55 -10.69
CA ALA A 67 3.29 7.74 -9.24
C ALA A 67 3.77 9.14 -8.83
N ILE A 68 4.84 9.65 -9.43
CA ILE A 68 5.34 11.00 -9.10
C ILE A 68 4.39 12.13 -9.54
N ARG A 69 3.52 11.86 -10.52
CA ARG A 69 2.48 12.78 -11.00
C ARG A 69 1.16 12.61 -10.24
N HIS A 70 1.10 11.73 -9.26
CA HIS A 70 -0.14 11.40 -8.56
C HIS A 70 -0.67 12.61 -7.75
N PRO A 71 -2.00 12.84 -7.70
CA PRO A 71 -2.59 13.96 -6.97
C PRO A 71 -2.16 14.09 -5.51
N TRP A 72 -1.79 12.97 -4.86
CA TRP A 72 -1.26 12.96 -3.50
C TRP A 72 -0.04 13.87 -3.31
N PHE A 73 0.84 13.98 -4.31
CA PHE A 73 2.01 14.87 -4.25
C PHE A 73 1.66 16.34 -4.49
N LEU A 74 0.42 16.64 -4.87
CA LEU A 74 -0.12 17.99 -5.07
C LEU A 74 -1.00 18.43 -3.91
N GLU A 75 -1.29 17.55 -2.95
CA GLU A 75 -1.99 17.89 -1.71
C GLU A 75 -1.03 18.67 -0.81
N LEU A 76 -1.47 19.87 -0.44
CA LEU A 76 -0.77 20.82 0.44
C LEU A 76 -1.02 20.52 1.92
#